data_AF-A0A958C9T6-F1
#
_entry.id   AF-A0A958C9T6-F1
#
_cell.length_a   1.000
_cell.length_b   1.000
_cell.length_c   1.000
_cell.angle_alpha   90.00
_cell.angle_beta   90.00
_cell.angle_gamma   90.00
#
_symmetry.space_group_name_H-M   'P 1'
#
loop_
_entity.id
_entity.type
_entity.pdbx_description
1 polymer ?
#
loop_
_entity_poly.entity_id
_entity_poly.type
_entity_poly.pdbx_seq_one_letter_code
_entity_poly.pdbx_strand_id
1 'polypeptide(L)' 'RIGEPDAGFVGRIEPFLDDPGRLVVLHTDQDTVFQGRRAALEALAGQRGRIVEEVATFNERNGSPVFVVLRLR' A
#
# COMPACT_ATOMS: atom_id res chain seq x y z
N ARG A 1 -5.51 -5.79 17.20
CA ARG A 1 -4.04 -5.61 17.16
C ARG A 1 -3.77 -4.27 16.49
N ILE A 2 -2.94 -3.41 17.09
CA ILE A 2 -2.45 -2.20 16.41
C ILE A 2 -1.34 -2.71 15.47
N GLY A 3 -1.51 -2.57 14.16
CA GLY A 3 -0.54 -3.03 13.16
C GLY A 3 -1.04 -3.99 12.09
N GLU A 4 -2.28 -4.46 12.17
CA GLU A 4 -2.92 -5.26 11.11
C GLU A 4 -3.87 -4.36 10.29
N PRO A 5 -3.93 -4.53 8.96
CA PRO A 5 -4.90 -3.79 8.15
C PRO A 5 -6.33 -4.13 8.59
N ASP A 6 -7.27 -3.21 8.35
CA ASP A 6 -8.67 -3.43 8.66
C ASP A 6 -9.24 -4.66 7.93
N ALA A 7 -10.24 -5.29 8.56
CA ALA A 7 -10.90 -6.45 8.01
C ALA A 7 -11.46 -6.15 6.61
N GLY A 8 -11.11 -7.01 5.64
CA GLY A 8 -11.52 -6.87 4.25
C GLY A 8 -10.61 -5.99 3.39
N PHE A 9 -9.54 -5.39 3.92
CA PHE A 9 -8.56 -4.65 3.10
C PHE A 9 -8.07 -5.49 1.92
N VAL A 10 -7.56 -6.70 2.19
CA VAL A 10 -7.06 -7.66 1.18
C VAL A 10 -8.10 -7.92 0.10
N GLY A 11 -9.34 -8.26 0.47
CA GLY A 11 -10.39 -8.55 -0.51
C GLY A 11 -10.80 -7.34 -1.37
N ARG A 12 -10.63 -6.11 -0.86
CA ARG A 12 -10.88 -4.89 -1.65
C ARG A 12 -9.76 -4.60 -2.63
N ILE A 13 -8.51 -4.90 -2.28
CA ILE A 13 -7.36 -4.61 -3.16
C ILE A 13 -7.14 -5.71 -4.20
N GLU A 14 -7.48 -6.95 -3.86
CA GLU A 14 -7.23 -8.14 -4.68
C GLU A 14 -7.59 -8.00 -6.18
N PRO A 15 -8.79 -7.49 -6.55
CA PRO A 15 -9.20 -7.44 -7.96
C PRO A 15 -8.37 -6.48 -8.82
N PHE A 16 -7.54 -5.64 -8.21
CA PHE A 16 -6.81 -4.57 -8.87
C PHE A 16 -5.33 -4.90 -9.11
N LEU A 17 -4.87 -6.09 -8.71
CA LEU A 17 -3.44 -6.44 -8.74
C LEU A 17 -2.99 -7.10 -10.04
N ASP A 18 -3.91 -7.48 -10.91
CA ASP A 18 -3.59 -8.12 -12.19
C ASP A 18 -3.30 -7.10 -13.30
N ASP A 19 -3.53 -5.81 -13.05
CA ASP A 19 -3.23 -4.70 -13.97
C ASP A 19 -1.83 -4.11 -13.67
N PRO A 20 -0.81 -4.37 -14.52
CA PRO A 20 0.55 -3.87 -14.32
C PRO A 20 0.69 -2.35 -14.51
N GLY A 21 -0.31 -1.68 -15.08
CA GLY A 21 -0.34 -0.22 -15.19
C GLY A 21 -0.89 0.49 -13.95
N ARG A 22 -1.40 -0.27 -12.97
CA ARG A 22 -2.12 0.30 -11.84
C ARG A 22 -1.18 0.89 -10.80
N LEU A 23 -1.47 2.14 -10.43
CA LEU A 23 -0.88 2.79 -9.27
C LEU A 23 -1.78 2.60 -8.05
N VAL A 24 -1.17 2.27 -6.92
CA VAL A 24 -1.81 2.14 -5.61
C VAL A 24 -1.36 3.29 -4.74
N VAL A 25 -2.30 4.03 -4.17
CA VAL A 25 -2.00 5.09 -3.19
C VAL A 25 -2.34 4.57 -1.81
N LEU A 26 -1.36 4.56 -0.92
CA LEU A 26 -1.53 4.24 0.50
C LEU A 26 -1.18 5.46 1.33
N HIS A 27 -1.81 5.58 2.49
CA HIS A 27 -1.25 6.42 3.54
C HIS A 27 0.04 5.80 4.08
N THR A 28 0.92 6.64 4.61
CA THR A 28 2.13 6.21 5.30
C THR A 28 1.78 5.56 6.64
N ASP A 29 2.74 4.81 7.19
CA ASP A 29 2.61 4.12 8.48
C ASP A 29 2.61 5.07 9.70
N GLN A 30 2.85 6.37 9.47
CA GLN A 30 2.79 7.42 10.48
C GLN A 30 1.35 7.59 11.02
N ASP A 31 0.34 7.33 10.19
CA ASP A 31 -1.03 7.21 10.66
C ASP A 31 -1.31 5.77 11.10
N THR A 32 -1.48 5.58 12.41
CA THR A 32 -1.57 4.26 13.03
C THR A 32 -2.73 3.39 12.51
N VAL A 33 -3.81 4.02 12.02
CA VAL A 33 -4.98 3.34 11.41
C VAL A 33 -4.65 2.68 10.06
N PHE A 34 -3.53 3.06 9.43
CA PHE A 34 -3.09 2.55 8.13
C PHE A 34 -1.90 1.58 8.24
N GLN A 35 -1.43 1.30 9.44
CA GLN A 35 -0.37 0.33 9.68
C GLN A 35 -0.75 -1.05 9.12
N GLY A 36 0.26 -1.76 8.62
CA GLY A 36 0.10 -3.10 8.06
C GLY A 36 -0.48 -3.16 6.64
N ARG A 37 -1.05 -2.06 6.09
CA ARG A 37 -1.60 -2.05 4.72
C ARG A 37 -0.51 -2.23 3.65
N ARG A 38 0.64 -1.57 3.82
CA ARG A 38 1.80 -1.75 2.91
C ARG A 38 2.30 -3.20 2.95
N ALA A 39 2.55 -3.73 4.13
CA ALA A 39 3.02 -5.11 4.29
C ALA A 39 2.01 -6.14 3.74
N ALA A 40 0.71 -5.91 3.94
CA ALA A 40 -0.33 -6.78 3.38
C ALA A 40 -0.40 -6.71 1.85
N LEU A 41 -0.24 -5.52 1.26
CA LEU A 41 -0.12 -5.37 -0.19
C LEU A 41 1.13 -6.09 -0.73
N GLU A 42 2.28 -5.91 -0.08
CA GLU A 42 3.54 -6.57 -0.47
C GLU A 42 3.43 -8.10 -0.41
N ALA A 43 2.82 -8.65 0.64
CA ALA A 43 2.55 -10.08 0.76
C ALA A 43 1.62 -10.59 -0.35
N LEU A 44 0.54 -9.85 -0.63
CA LEU A 44 -0.44 -10.21 -1.66
C LEU A 44 0.13 -10.11 -3.08
N ALA A 45 0.99 -9.12 -3.33
CA ALA A 45 1.74 -8.98 -4.58
C ALA A 45 2.74 -10.13 -4.74
N GLY A 46 3.48 -10.47 -3.67
CA GLY A 46 4.43 -11.58 -3.66
C GLY A 46 3.77 -12.94 -3.95
N GLN A 47 2.56 -13.18 -3.43
CA GLN A 47 1.77 -14.38 -3.75
C GLN A 47 1.40 -14.48 -5.25
N ARG A 48 1.40 -13.35 -5.98
CA ARG A 48 1.15 -13.26 -7.43
C ARG A 48 2.44 -13.19 -8.26
N GLY A 49 3.61 -13.38 -7.64
CA GLY A 49 4.89 -13.25 -8.32
C GLY A 49 5.22 -11.81 -8.75
N ARG A 50 4.61 -10.81 -8.12
CA ARG A 50 4.83 -9.39 -8.36
C ARG A 50 5.69 -8.78 -7.27
N ILE A 51 6.37 -7.69 -7.59
CA ILE A 51 7.07 -6.84 -6.62
C ILE A 51 6.42 -5.46 -6.56
N VAL A 52 6.42 -4.88 -5.36
CA VAL A 52 5.92 -3.54 -5.11
C VAL A 52 7.08 -2.56 -5.21
N GLU A 53 6.90 -1.52 -6.02
CA GLU A 53 7.87 -0.45 -6.22
C GLU A 53 7.28 0.88 -5.74
N GLU A 54 8.04 1.64 -4.95
CA GLU A 54 7.67 3.00 -4.59
C GLU A 54 7.99 3.96 -5.73
N VAL A 55 6.97 4.68 -6.18
CA VAL A 55 7.05 5.61 -7.32
C VAL A 55 7.19 7.05 -6.83
N ALA A 56 6.48 7.40 -5.77
CA ALA A 56 6.51 8.74 -5.19
C ALA A 56 6.04 8.71 -3.73
N THR A 57 6.48 9.71 -2.96
CA THR A 57 5.96 10.01 -1.63
C THR A 57 5.51 11.46 -1.58
N PHE A 58 4.30 11.71 -1.06
CA PHE A 58 3.73 13.03 -0.88
C PHE A 58 3.76 13.44 0.58
N ASN A 59 4.19 14.68 0.83
CA ASN A 59 4.39 15.22 2.16
C ASN A 59 3.41 16.36 2.44
N GLU A 60 3.08 16.56 3.72
CA GLU A 60 2.48 17.81 4.19
C GLU A 60 3.45 18.98 4.03
N ARG A 61 2.94 20.20 4.23
CA ARG A 61 3.76 21.42 4.23
C ARG A 61 4.92 21.38 5.24
N ASN A 62 4.75 20.66 6.35
CA ASN A 62 5.76 20.50 7.39
C ASN A 62 6.82 19.43 7.06
N GLY A 63 6.71 18.75 5.92
CA GLY A 63 7.62 17.68 5.48
C GLY A 63 7.23 16.27 5.93
N SER A 64 6.19 16.10 6.74
CA SER A 64 5.71 14.78 7.19
C SER A 64 5.11 14.01 6.01
N PRO A 65 5.49 12.74 5.78
CA PRO A 65 4.99 11.98 4.65
C PRO A 65 3.56 11.50 4.94
N VAL A 66 2.65 11.74 4.00
CA VAL A 66 1.21 11.42 4.13
C VAL A 66 0.82 10.26 3.24
N PHE A 67 1.29 10.27 2.00
CA PHE A 67 0.95 9.24 1.01
C PHE A 67 2.19 8.68 0.36
N VAL A 68 2.11 7.40 0.02
CA VAL A 68 3.05 6.70 -0.84
C VAL A 68 2.29 6.18 -2.07
N VAL A 69 2.87 6.41 -3.25
CA VAL A 69 2.40 5.86 -4.51
C VAL A 69 3.24 4.67 -4.86
N LEU A 70 2.58 3.56 -5.11
CA LEU A 70 3.18 2.26 -5.36
C LEU A 70 2.75 1.75 -6.73
N ARG A 71 3.64 1.00 -7.38
CA ARG A 71 3.37 0.25 -8.62
C ARG A 71 3.68 -1.22 -8.40
N LEU A 72 2.83 -2.11 -8.92
CA LEU A 72 3.11 -3.54 -8.97
C LEU A 72 3.74 -3.89 -10.31
N ARG A 73 4.81 -4.68 -10.29
CA ARG A 73 5.50 -5.17 -11.51
C ARG A 73 5.80 -6.66 -11.42
#